data_AF-A0A1C3JWJ9-F1
#
_entry.id   AF-A0A1C3JWJ9-F1
#
_cell.length_a   1.000
_cell.length_b   1.000
_cell.length_c   1.000
_cell.angle_alpha   90.00
_cell.angle_beta   90.00
_cell.angle_gamma   90.00
#
_symmetry.space_group_name_H-M   'P 1'
#
loop_
_entity.id
_entity.type
_entity.pdbx_description
1 polymer ?
#
loop_
_entity_poly.entity_id
_entity_poly.type
_entity_poly.pdbx_seq_one_letter_code
_entity_poly.pdbx_strand_id
1 'polypeptide(L)'
;MGRIIVLTAGLLMLSAISLVTSRYQARELFVELERSNAQSRELDVDWRRLQIERADLARNARVDQLATNQLKMIPIVPDRTIYLNLPDMPAEGAAQ
;
A
#
# COMPACT_ATOMS: atom_id res chain seq x y z
N MET A 1 -37.49 50.24 23.70
CA MET A 1 -37.23 49.62 22.39
C MET A 1 -35.77 49.71 21.94
N GLY A 2 -35.09 50.87 21.97
CA GLY A 2 -33.70 50.99 21.50
C GLY A 2 -32.65 50.11 22.21
N ARG A 3 -32.84 49.81 23.50
CA ARG A 3 -31.91 48.96 24.29
C ARG A 3 -31.77 47.54 23.74
N ILE A 4 -32.88 46.95 23.26
CA ILE A 4 -32.88 45.58 22.72
C ILE A 4 -32.15 45.56 21.38
N ILE A 5 -32.36 46.58 20.55
CA ILE A 5 -31.71 46.71 19.23
C ILE A 5 -30.18 46.77 19.39
N VAL A 6 -29.69 47.56 20.34
CA VAL A 6 -28.24 47.68 20.60
C VAL A 6 -27.66 46.37 21.13
N LEU A 7 -28.38 45.67 22.01
CA LEU A 7 -27.94 44.36 22.51
C LEU A 7 -27.86 43.31 21.41
N THR A 8 -28.87 43.21 20.55
CA THR A 8 -28.86 42.27 19.42
C THR A 8 -27.80 42.63 18.39
N ALA A 9 -27.59 43.92 18.10
CA ALA A 9 -26.52 44.37 17.21
C ALA A 9 -25.13 43.99 17.74
N GLY A 10 -24.89 44.17 19.04
CA GLY A 10 -23.65 43.73 19.69
C GLY A 10 -23.46 42.22 19.62
N LEU A 11 -24.52 41.44 19.88
CA LEU A 11 -24.48 39.98 19.78
C LEU A 11 -24.14 39.51 18.36
N LEU A 12 -24.71 40.14 17.33
CA LEU A 12 -24.43 39.84 15.93
C LEU A 12 -22.99 40.20 15.54
N MET A 13 -22.47 41.34 16.00
CA MET A 13 -21.06 41.69 15.79
C MET A 13 -20.13 40.65 16.40
N LEU A 14 -20.37 40.25 17.66
CA LEU A 14 -19.56 39.23 18.32
C LEU A 14 -19.62 37.89 17.58
N SER A 15 -20.81 37.49 17.12
CA SER A 15 -20.99 36.27 16.33
C SER A 15 -20.23 36.33 14.99
N ALA A 16 -20.30 37.46 14.28
CA ALA A 16 -19.59 37.65 13.02
C ALA A 16 -18.07 37.59 13.20
N ILE A 17 -17.53 38.23 14.25
CA ILE A 17 -16.10 38.21 14.57
C ILE A 17 -15.68 36.79 14.97
N SER A 18 -16.44 36.10 15.82
CA SER A 18 -16.14 34.73 16.23
C SER A 18 -16.14 33.75 15.06
N LEU A 19 -17.05 33.93 14.09
CA LEU A 19 -17.06 33.11 12.89
C LEU A 19 -15.82 33.35 12.03
N VAL A 20 -15.40 34.61 11.86
CA VAL A 20 -14.21 34.93 11.05
C VAL A 20 -12.93 34.38 11.68
N THR A 21 -12.80 34.46 13.01
CA THR A 21 -11.64 33.92 13.73
C THR A 21 -11.62 32.40 13.67
N SER A 22 -12.78 31.75 13.80
CA SER A 22 -12.90 30.29 13.64
C SER A 22 -12.53 29.85 12.21
N ARG A 23 -12.97 30.59 11.19
CA ARG A 23 -12.60 30.31 9.79
C ARG A 23 -11.12 30.52 9.51
N TYR A 24 -10.50 31.52 10.14
CA TYR A 24 -9.07 31.78 10.02
C TYR A 24 -8.25 30.66 10.67
N GLN A 25 -8.58 30.28 11.92
CA GLN A 25 -7.95 29.17 12.64
C GLN A 25 -8.12 27.85 11.90
N ALA A 26 -9.30 27.59 11.33
CA ALA A 26 -9.54 26.38 10.54
C ALA A 26 -8.62 26.30 9.30
N ARG A 27 -8.33 27.43 8.63
CA ARG A 27 -7.40 27.45 7.49
C ARG A 27 -5.96 27.20 7.91
N GLU A 28 -5.51 27.80 9.00
CA GLU A 28 -4.15 27.60 9.51
C GLU A 28 -3.92 26.15 9.95
N LEU A 29 -4.87 25.58 10.71
CA LEU A 29 -4.80 24.18 11.14
C LEU A 29 -4.85 23.20 9.95
N PHE A 30 -5.60 23.56 8.90
CA PHE A 30 -5.71 22.75 7.68
C PHE A 30 -4.38 22.71 6.91
N VAL A 31 -3.64 23.83 6.84
CA VAL A 31 -2.35 23.89 6.14
C VAL A 31 -1.31 22.99 6.81
N GLU A 32 -1.23 22.99 8.15
CA GLU A 32 -0.29 22.12 8.87
C GLU A 32 -0.64 20.63 8.68
N LEU A 33 -1.94 20.30 8.73
CA LEU A 33 -2.43 18.95 8.46
C LEU A 33 -2.14 18.51 7.01
N GLU A 34 -2.27 19.42 6.06
CA GLU A 34 -1.99 19.16 4.64
C GLU A 34 -0.50 18.93 4.40
N ARG A 35 0.38 19.65 5.11
CA ARG A 35 1.84 19.45 5.06
C ARG A 35 2.24 18.06 5.53
N SER A 36 1.70 17.59 6.66
CA SER A 36 1.96 16.23 7.16
C SER A 36 1.42 15.16 6.20
N ASN A 37 0.21 15.37 5.66
CA ASN A 37 -0.36 14.47 4.65
C ASN A 37 0.46 14.42 3.36
N ALA A 38 1.06 15.53 2.94
CA ALA A 38 1.93 15.57 1.76
C ALA A 38 3.16 14.67 1.94
N GLN A 39 3.81 14.72 3.10
CA GLN A 39 4.96 13.85 3.43
C GLN A 39 4.57 12.37 3.43
N SER A 40 3.40 12.03 4.02
CA SER A 40 2.91 10.64 3.99
C SER A 40 2.65 10.15 2.56
N ARG A 41 2.12 11.01 1.69
CA ARG A 41 1.86 10.67 0.28
C ARG A 41 3.15 10.42 -0.51
N GLU A 42 4.20 11.20 -0.25
CA GLU A 42 5.51 11.00 -0.87
C GLU A 42 6.10 9.63 -0.51
N LEU A 43 6.07 9.27 0.78
CA LEU A 43 6.52 7.97 1.26
C LEU A 43 5.77 6.79 0.63
N ASP A 44 4.45 6.92 0.47
CA ASP A 44 3.62 5.87 -0.17
C ASP A 44 3.99 5.66 -1.64
N VAL A 45 4.33 6.72 -2.36
CA VAL A 45 4.77 6.63 -3.76
C VAL A 45 6.11 5.92 -3.86
N ASP A 46 7.07 6.32 -3.03
CA ASP A 46 8.40 5.69 -2.99
C ASP A 46 8.30 4.22 -2.60
N TRP A 47 7.45 3.88 -1.64
CA TRP A 47 7.18 2.51 -1.25
C TRP A 47 6.61 1.68 -2.41
N ARG A 48 5.64 2.20 -3.16
CA ARG A 48 5.11 1.50 -4.36
C ARG A 48 6.19 1.32 -5.42
N ARG A 49 7.02 2.33 -5.63
CA ARG A 49 8.13 2.25 -6.58
C ARG A 49 9.11 1.14 -6.19
N LEU A 50 9.54 1.10 -4.92
CA LEU A 50 10.40 0.06 -4.39
C LEU A 50 9.78 -1.34 -4.51
N GLN A 51 8.46 -1.47 -4.33
CA GLN A 51 7.77 -2.74 -4.53
C GLN A 51 7.77 -3.20 -5.99
N ILE A 52 7.62 -2.28 -6.95
CA ILE A 52 7.71 -2.59 -8.37
C ILE A 52 9.14 -3.01 -8.72
N GLU A 53 10.14 -2.25 -8.28
CA GLU A 53 11.56 -2.59 -8.47
C GLU A 53 11.90 -3.97 -7.85
N ARG A 54 11.32 -4.29 -6.68
CA ARG A 54 11.46 -5.61 -6.06
C ARG A 54 10.72 -6.70 -6.84
N ALA A 55 9.54 -6.43 -7.37
CA ALA A 55 8.77 -7.38 -8.18
C ALA A 55 9.52 -7.76 -9.47
N ASP A 56 10.21 -6.80 -10.08
CA ASP A 56 11.07 -7.02 -11.25
C ASP A 56 12.27 -7.92 -10.91
N LEU A 57 12.85 -7.76 -9.73
CA LEU A 57 13.99 -8.57 -9.27
C LEU A 57 13.59 -9.94 -8.71
N ALA A 58 12.36 -10.08 -8.19
CA ALA A 58 11.95 -11.26 -7.43
C ALA A 58 11.34 -12.37 -8.28
N ARG A 59 10.79 -12.10 -9.48
CA ARG A 59 9.84 -13.09 -10.04
C ARG A 59 10.41 -14.23 -10.87
N ASN A 60 11.22 -14.05 -11.91
CA ASN A 60 11.66 -15.21 -12.73
C ASN A 60 12.93 -14.98 -13.55
N ALA A 61 13.22 -13.74 -13.95
CA ALA A 61 14.27 -13.46 -14.93
C ALA A 61 15.69 -13.85 -14.48
N ARG A 62 16.02 -13.67 -13.19
CA ARG A 62 17.38 -13.98 -12.70
C ARG A 62 17.62 -15.47 -12.54
N VAL A 63 16.64 -16.21 -12.02
CA VAL A 63 16.74 -17.66 -11.83
C VAL A 63 16.77 -18.36 -13.18
N ASP A 64 15.94 -17.93 -14.13
CA ASP A 64 15.88 -18.49 -15.48
C ASP A 64 17.14 -18.17 -16.30
N GLN A 65 17.69 -16.95 -16.16
CA GLN A 65 18.98 -16.59 -16.76
C GLN A 65 20.15 -17.37 -16.17
N LEU A 66 20.20 -17.59 -14.84
CA LEU A 66 21.24 -18.41 -14.22
C LEU A 66 21.12 -19.88 -14.63
N ALA A 67 19.90 -20.44 -14.64
CA ALA A 67 19.64 -21.83 -15.02
C ALA A 67 19.98 -22.09 -16.49
N THR A 68 19.62 -21.17 -17.39
CA THR A 68 19.92 -21.27 -18.83
C THR A 68 21.38 -20.99 -19.14
N ASN A 69 21.96 -19.90 -18.62
CA ASN A 69 23.31 -19.47 -19.02
C ASN A 69 24.44 -20.20 -18.29
N GLN A 70 24.30 -20.48 -16.99
CA GLN A 70 25.37 -21.13 -16.22
C GLN A 70 25.22 -22.65 -16.16
N LEU A 71 23.99 -23.15 -16.02
CA LEU A 71 23.75 -24.60 -15.90
C LEU A 71 23.34 -25.27 -17.23
N LYS A 72 23.14 -24.50 -18.31
CA LYS A 72 22.63 -25.01 -19.61
C LYS A 72 21.38 -25.91 -19.44
N MET A 73 20.52 -25.59 -18.47
CA MET A 73 19.30 -26.35 -18.26
C MET A 73 18.32 -26.05 -19.39
N ILE A 74 17.81 -27.11 -20.00
CA ILE A 74 16.78 -27.05 -21.03
C ILE A 74 15.43 -27.17 -20.31
N PRO A 75 14.43 -26.32 -20.62
CA PRO A 75 13.09 -26.46 -20.06
C PRO A 75 12.52 -27.85 -20.35
N ILE A 76 11.74 -28.41 -19.42
CA ILE A 76 11.29 -29.80 -19.49
C ILE A 76 10.48 -30.01 -20.77
N VAL A 77 11.02 -30.81 -21.69
CA VAL A 77 10.38 -31.12 -22.97
C VAL A 77 9.52 -32.36 -22.75
N PRO A 78 8.24 -32.38 -23.12
CA PRO A 78 7.36 -33.53 -22.91
C PRO A 78 7.86 -34.82 -23.59
N ASP A 79 8.78 -34.69 -24.54
CA ASP A 79 9.45 -35.80 -25.23
C ASP A 79 10.41 -36.63 -24.32
N ARG A 80 10.79 -36.13 -23.13
CA ARG A 80 11.69 -36.82 -22.19
C ARG A 80 11.15 -36.98 -20.78
N THR A 81 9.83 -37.09 -20.62
CA THR A 81 9.22 -37.32 -19.31
C THR A 81 8.74 -38.76 -19.19
N ILE A 82 9.44 -39.56 -18.38
CA ILE A 82 9.04 -40.94 -18.05
C ILE A 82 8.21 -40.89 -16.77
N TYR A 83 6.89 -41.10 -16.91
CA TYR A 83 5.99 -41.25 -15.78
C TYR A 83 6.18 -42.64 -15.18
N LEU A 84 6.89 -42.73 -14.05
CA LEU A 84 6.96 -43.96 -13.27
C LEU A 84 5.67 -44.08 -12.44
N ASN A 85 4.74 -44.92 -12.90
CA ASN A 85 3.62 -45.34 -12.08
C ASN A 85 4.18 -46.32 -11.05
N LEU A 86 4.30 -45.88 -9.80
CA LEU A 86 4.77 -46.73 -8.72
C LEU A 86 3.73 -47.84 -8.51
N PRO A 87 4.08 -49.13 -8.66
CA PRO A 87 3.14 -50.21 -8.40
C PRO A 87 2.76 -50.15 -6.92
N ASP A 88 1.48 -50.32 -6.61
CA ASP A 88 0.96 -50.41 -5.24
C ASP A 88 1.70 -51.54 -4.52
N MET A 89 2.71 -51.18 -3.73
CA MET A 89 3.46 -52.18 -2.95
C MET A 89 2.51 -52.76 -1.90
N PRO A 90 2.37 -54.10 -1.84
CA PRO A 90 1.62 -54.72 -0.77
C PRO A 90 2.31 -54.40 0.56
N ALA A 91 1.53 -53.95 1.53
CA ALA A 91 1.97 -53.59 2.86
C ALA A 91 2.45 -54.83 3.64
N GLU A 92 3.69 -55.25 3.41
CA GLU A 92 4.38 -56.20 4.29
C GLU A 92 5.27 -55.43 5.27
N GLY A 93 4.85 -55.37 6.53
CA GLY A 93 5.71 -54.86 7.61
C GLY A 93 5.04 -54.23 8.82
N ALA A 94 3.73 -54.36 9.02
CA ALA A 94 3.08 -53.91 10.25
C ALA A 94 2.14 -54.97 10.83
N ALA A 95 2.72 -55.99 11.47
CA ALA A 95 2.22 -56.64 12.69
C ALA A 95 3.00 -57.95 12.95
N GLN A 96 3.85 -57.95 13.98
CA GLN A 96 3.98 -59.09 14.87
C GLN A 96 2.77 -59.12 15.81
#